data_AF-A0AAU9MNM7-F1
#
_entry.id   AF-A0AAU9MNM7-F1
#
_cell.length_a   1.000
_cell.length_b   1.000
_cell.length_c   1.000
_cell.angle_alpha   90.00
_cell.angle_beta   90.00
_cell.angle_gamma   90.00
#
_symmetry.space_group_name_H-M   'P 1'
#
loop_
_entity.id
_entity.type
_entity.pdbx_description
1 polymer ?
#
loop_
_entity_poly.entity_id
_entity_poly.type
_entity_poly.pdbx_seq_one_letter_code
_entity_poly.pdbx_strand_id
1 'polypeptide(L)'
;MIKLNLPFHAYLHNKPPTKISTPNNRSWRLLKRDRSFPQTSMATTTKPMKKTSSLHQKWKGSKDQNDFSSLLEPMDPLLRSEVIRYGEMAQACYESFDNDPYSKYCGSCKVPPKTFFQDLGMNDFGYDITSYIYSSNTSNLVPKFFTKSIHSDGPWSPAVNWIGYVAVSDDETTARLGRRDIAIAWRGTVTKLEWYEDLMNFLKPVSAQKLASRDPKIKVMAGFLHIYTDKDQSCMYSEFSAREQLLAELARLTMIYGQKKEEISITITGHSLGSALAILSAYDIAESGLDILDNMRDIPISVMSFSGPRVGNTRFQNRLELLGVKVLRVFNVHDKVPNVPGFFLNEYTSSLARHIFDWTTWFYSHVGEELALDHTKSPFVKTKLALPSKHNLELLLHLVDGYHGKGTEFCLTSGRDKALLNKDGDILKGEYLIPPKWFQVENKGLRKKPNGKWELPEQKGIEDHLRPEDVELHLRKLGLKV
;
A
#
# COMPACT_ATOMS: atom_id res chain seq x y z
N MET A 1 -34.47 -18.22 7.84
CA MET A 1 -33.70 -19.37 7.32
C MET A 1 -33.86 -19.39 5.80
N ILE A 2 -32.98 -18.70 5.08
CA ILE A 2 -32.98 -18.66 3.60
C ILE A 2 -31.55 -19.00 3.20
N LYS A 3 -31.38 -20.14 2.53
CA LYS A 3 -30.10 -20.60 1.96
C LYS A 3 -29.76 -19.70 0.77
N LEU A 4 -28.68 -18.93 0.88
CA LEU A 4 -28.04 -18.29 -0.27
C LEU A 4 -27.06 -19.29 -0.89
N ASN A 5 -27.53 -20.00 -1.92
CA ASN A 5 -26.65 -20.72 -2.84
C ASN A 5 -26.03 -19.73 -3.83
N LEU A 6 -24.74 -19.90 -4.08
CA LEU A 6 -23.97 -19.30 -5.18
C LEU A 6 -24.66 -19.54 -6.54
N PRO A 7 -24.44 -18.63 -7.51
CA PRO A 7 -23.76 -19.11 -8.71
C PRO A 7 -22.76 -18.09 -9.31
N PHE A 8 -21.53 -18.57 -9.55
CA PHE A 8 -20.66 -18.03 -10.59
C PHE A 8 -20.56 -19.11 -11.68
N HIS A 9 -21.21 -18.89 -12.81
CA HIS A 9 -20.95 -19.59 -14.07
C HIS A 9 -20.89 -18.54 -15.18
N ALA A 10 -19.68 -18.25 -15.66
CA ALA A 10 -19.47 -17.39 -16.80
C ALA A 10 -19.95 -18.10 -18.08
N TYR A 11 -20.95 -17.52 -18.75
CA TYR A 11 -21.37 -17.94 -20.09
C TYR A 11 -20.36 -17.44 -21.13
N LEU A 12 -19.70 -18.38 -21.81
CA LEU A 12 -18.86 -18.11 -22.97
C LEU A 12 -19.73 -18.10 -24.24
N HIS A 13 -19.86 -16.93 -24.89
CA HIS A 13 -20.24 -16.87 -26.29
C HIS A 13 -18.99 -17.09 -27.15
N ASN A 14 -18.89 -18.24 -27.81
CA ASN A 14 -18.08 -18.41 -29.03
C ASN A 14 -18.67 -19.52 -29.90
N LYS A 15 -19.23 -19.15 -31.07
CA LYS A 15 -19.48 -20.09 -32.16
C LYS A 15 -18.14 -20.41 -32.86
N PRO A 16 -17.85 -21.68 -33.19
CA PRO A 16 -16.57 -22.06 -33.80
C PRO A 16 -16.65 -21.94 -35.34
N PRO A 17 -15.59 -21.51 -36.03
CA PRO A 17 -15.41 -21.86 -37.43
C PRO A 17 -14.68 -23.21 -37.56
N THR A 18 -15.33 -24.04 -38.37
CA THR A 18 -14.89 -25.22 -39.14
C THR A 18 -13.39 -25.49 -39.29
N LYS A 19 -13.06 -26.77 -39.05
CA LYS A 19 -11.79 -27.44 -39.35
C LYS A 19 -11.42 -27.35 -40.84
N ILE A 20 -10.19 -26.95 -41.13
CA ILE A 20 -9.46 -27.38 -42.33
C ILE A 20 -8.09 -27.89 -41.89
N SER A 21 -7.83 -29.15 -42.21
CA SER A 21 -6.60 -29.89 -41.98
C SER A 21 -5.63 -29.71 -43.16
N THR A 22 -4.34 -29.48 -42.88
CA THR A 22 -3.19 -30.02 -43.64
C THR A 22 -1.87 -29.84 -42.86
N PRO A 23 -0.84 -30.69 -43.09
CA PRO A 23 0.27 -30.93 -42.15
C PRO A 23 1.63 -30.34 -42.60
N ASN A 24 2.64 -30.53 -41.73
CA ASN A 24 4.07 -30.15 -41.81
C ASN A 24 4.35 -28.71 -41.32
N ASN A 25 5.34 -28.40 -40.47
CA ASN A 25 6.68 -28.96 -40.36
C ASN A 25 7.36 -28.58 -39.03
N ARG A 26 8.14 -29.52 -38.48
CA ARG A 26 9.35 -29.40 -37.61
C ARG A 26 9.57 -28.08 -36.84
N SER A 27 9.47 -28.16 -35.50
CA SER A 27 10.18 -27.26 -34.59
C SER A 27 10.97 -28.07 -33.54
N TRP A 28 12.15 -27.54 -33.24
CA TRP A 28 13.26 -28.19 -32.57
C TRP A 28 13.00 -28.42 -31.07
N ARG A 29 13.10 -29.68 -30.63
CA ARG A 29 13.17 -30.03 -29.21
C ARG A 29 14.58 -29.73 -28.69
N LEU A 30 14.71 -28.71 -27.85
CA LEU A 30 15.89 -28.56 -27.00
C LEU A 30 15.71 -29.41 -25.74
N LEU A 31 16.65 -30.33 -25.58
CA LEU A 31 16.75 -31.33 -24.52
C LEU A 31 16.89 -30.66 -23.14
N LYS A 32 15.95 -30.95 -22.23
CA LYS A 32 16.21 -30.85 -20.78
C LYS A 32 17.15 -31.99 -20.39
N ARG A 33 18.33 -31.65 -19.87
CA ARG A 33 19.23 -32.60 -19.21
C ARG A 33 18.74 -32.80 -17.77
N ASP A 34 18.20 -33.97 -17.48
CA ASP A 34 18.02 -34.46 -16.12
C ASP A 34 19.39 -34.76 -15.50
N ARG A 35 19.67 -34.18 -14.35
CA ARG A 35 20.72 -34.65 -13.43
C ARG A 35 20.05 -35.03 -12.12
N SER A 36 19.78 -36.33 -11.98
CA SER A 36 19.44 -36.97 -10.70
C SER A 36 20.69 -37.07 -9.83
N PHE A 37 20.62 -36.61 -8.58
CA PHE A 37 21.58 -36.94 -7.53
C PHE A 37 20.92 -37.88 -6.50
N PRO A 38 21.68 -38.78 -5.84
CA PRO A 38 21.11 -39.83 -4.98
C PRO A 38 20.59 -39.26 -3.66
N GLN A 39 19.40 -39.71 -3.25
CA GLN A 39 18.85 -39.49 -1.91
C GLN A 39 19.59 -40.34 -0.88
N THR A 40 20.27 -39.69 0.07
CA THR A 40 20.70 -40.33 1.32
C THR A 40 19.72 -39.89 2.42
N SER A 41 18.98 -40.84 2.98
CA SER A 41 18.04 -40.60 4.07
C SER A 41 18.77 -40.34 5.38
N MET A 42 18.62 -39.12 5.94
CA MET A 42 18.88 -38.89 7.36
C MET A 42 17.57 -38.62 8.07
N ALA A 43 17.25 -39.49 9.04
CA ALA A 43 16.08 -39.37 9.89
C ALA A 43 16.20 -38.13 10.79
N THR A 44 15.35 -37.14 10.58
CA THR A 44 15.25 -35.95 11.43
C THR A 44 14.30 -36.26 12.59
N THR A 45 14.85 -36.38 13.79
CA THR A 45 14.09 -36.34 15.04
C THR A 45 13.43 -34.97 15.17
N THR A 46 12.11 -34.91 14.99
CA THR A 46 11.29 -33.73 15.19
C THR A 46 11.26 -33.36 16.68
N LYS A 47 12.05 -32.37 17.08
CA LYS A 47 11.78 -31.63 18.33
C LYS A 47 10.46 -30.86 18.17
N PRO A 48 9.61 -30.81 19.20
CA PRO A 48 8.35 -30.08 19.12
C PRO A 48 8.65 -28.59 18.97
N MET A 49 8.15 -28.00 17.88
CA MET A 49 8.18 -26.56 17.63
C MET A 49 7.46 -25.88 18.81
N LYS A 50 8.20 -25.12 19.63
CA LYS A 50 7.59 -24.26 20.65
C LYS A 50 6.62 -23.32 19.91
N LYS A 51 5.35 -23.27 20.35
CA LYS A 51 4.38 -22.27 19.89
C LYS A 51 4.97 -20.89 20.18
N THR A 52 5.56 -20.25 19.18
CA THR A 52 5.93 -18.83 19.25
C THR A 52 4.61 -18.05 19.31
N SER A 53 4.39 -17.30 20.39
CA SER A 53 3.21 -16.43 20.51
C SER A 53 3.15 -15.48 19.33
N SER A 54 1.99 -15.38 18.66
CA SER A 54 1.83 -14.44 17.56
C SER A 54 1.96 -12.99 18.06
N LEU A 55 2.34 -12.06 17.19
CA LEU A 55 2.40 -10.62 17.55
C LEU A 55 1.06 -10.13 18.08
N HIS A 56 -0.04 -10.65 17.52
CA HIS A 56 -1.40 -10.42 17.99
C HIS A 56 -1.62 -10.81 19.46
N GLN A 57 -1.09 -11.96 19.89
CA GLN A 57 -1.17 -12.39 21.29
C GLN A 57 -0.30 -11.52 22.21
N LYS A 58 0.87 -11.06 21.72
CA LYS A 58 1.70 -10.10 22.45
C LYS A 58 1.01 -8.75 22.60
N TRP A 59 0.33 -8.27 21.55
CA TRP A 59 -0.48 -7.05 21.60
C TRP A 59 -1.66 -7.16 22.57
N LYS A 60 -2.35 -8.30 22.62
CA LYS A 60 -3.44 -8.52 23.58
C LYS A 60 -3.00 -8.72 25.04
N GLY A 61 -1.79 -9.22 25.27
CA GLY A 61 -1.34 -9.71 26.58
C GLY A 61 -0.65 -8.67 27.48
N SER A 62 -0.26 -7.51 26.95
CA SER A 62 0.35 -6.45 27.76
C SER A 62 -0.71 -5.68 28.55
N LYS A 63 -0.54 -5.61 29.89
CA LYS A 63 -1.38 -4.76 30.77
C LYS A 63 -1.20 -3.27 30.47
N ASP A 64 -0.09 -2.89 29.84
CA ASP A 64 0.08 -1.62 29.12
C ASP A 64 -0.35 -1.87 27.67
N GLN A 65 -1.66 -1.79 27.44
CA GLN A 65 -2.25 -2.03 26.13
C GLN A 65 -1.70 -1.01 25.11
N ASN A 66 -1.06 -1.53 24.07
CA ASN A 66 -0.97 -0.89 22.75
C ASN A 66 -0.01 0.28 22.59
N ASP A 67 1.29 0.08 22.85
CA ASP A 67 2.30 1.04 22.41
C ASP A 67 3.48 0.35 21.70
N PHE A 68 3.77 0.78 20.47
CA PHE A 68 4.88 0.25 19.65
C PHE A 68 6.23 0.47 20.36
N SER A 69 6.32 1.50 21.20
CA SER A 69 7.52 1.90 21.94
C SER A 69 8.27 0.73 22.60
N SER A 70 7.54 -0.18 23.25
CA SER A 70 8.09 -1.36 23.94
C SER A 70 8.71 -2.41 23.00
N LEU A 71 8.37 -2.38 21.71
CA LEU A 71 8.80 -3.33 20.68
C LEU A 71 9.86 -2.75 19.73
N LEU A 72 10.18 -1.46 19.84
CA LEU A 72 11.17 -0.79 18.99
C LEU A 72 12.58 -0.82 19.58
N GLU A 73 12.71 -0.92 20.91
CA GLU A 73 13.97 -0.77 21.64
C GLU A 73 14.18 -1.86 22.70
N PRO A 74 14.84 -3.00 22.39
CA PRO A 74 15.34 -3.39 21.07
C PRO A 74 14.22 -3.85 20.13
N MET A 75 14.49 -3.81 18.82
CA MET A 75 13.50 -4.11 17.80
C MET A 75 13.06 -5.59 17.84
N ASP A 76 11.79 -5.84 18.15
CA ASP A 76 11.20 -7.19 18.18
C ASP A 76 11.24 -7.83 16.78
N PRO A 77 11.71 -9.08 16.64
CA PRO A 77 11.81 -9.74 15.34
C PRO A 77 10.49 -9.92 14.59
N LEU A 78 9.37 -10.11 15.30
CA LEU A 78 8.06 -10.21 14.67
C LEU A 78 7.61 -8.84 14.18
N LEU A 79 7.79 -7.78 14.99
CA LEU A 79 7.49 -6.42 14.54
C LEU A 79 8.32 -6.06 13.29
N ARG A 80 9.61 -6.40 13.27
CA ARG A 80 10.47 -6.18 12.10
C ARG A 80 9.91 -6.86 10.86
N SER A 81 9.50 -8.12 10.97
CA SER A 81 8.91 -8.88 9.87
C SER A 81 7.59 -8.28 9.39
N GLU A 82 6.71 -7.83 10.29
CA GLU A 82 5.46 -7.15 9.91
C GLU A 82 5.74 -5.83 9.20
N VAL A 83 6.62 -4.98 9.75
CA VAL A 83 6.98 -3.69 9.13
C VAL A 83 7.54 -3.92 7.73
N ILE A 84 8.43 -4.90 7.54
CA ILE A 84 8.94 -5.24 6.21
C ILE A 84 7.80 -5.71 5.30
N ARG A 85 6.91 -6.60 5.76
CA ARG A 85 5.80 -7.11 4.94
C ARG A 85 4.89 -5.98 4.45
N TYR A 86 4.42 -5.10 5.33
CA TYR A 86 3.56 -3.99 4.91
C TYR A 86 4.34 -2.94 4.10
N GLY A 87 5.65 -2.84 4.30
CA GLY A 87 6.53 -2.07 3.43
C GLY A 87 6.61 -2.63 2.01
N GLU A 88 6.73 -3.95 1.87
CA GLU A 88 6.71 -4.65 0.57
C GLU A 88 5.35 -4.51 -0.12
N MET A 89 4.23 -4.50 0.63
CA MET A 89 2.92 -4.16 0.07
C MET A 89 2.87 -2.75 -0.53
N ALA A 90 3.45 -1.76 0.17
CA ALA A 90 3.56 -0.40 -0.34
C ALA A 90 4.51 -0.32 -1.56
N GLN A 91 5.59 -1.11 -1.57
CA GLN A 91 6.52 -1.21 -2.69
C GLN A 91 5.86 -1.86 -3.92
N ALA A 92 5.02 -2.87 -3.72
CA ALA A 92 4.25 -3.52 -4.79
C ALA A 92 3.40 -2.52 -5.58
N CYS A 93 2.91 -1.45 -4.94
CA CYS A 93 2.20 -0.38 -5.64
C CYS A 93 3.06 0.34 -6.68
N TYR A 94 4.34 0.56 -6.39
CA TYR A 94 5.26 1.17 -7.35
C TYR A 94 5.59 0.22 -8.50
N GLU A 95 5.73 -1.06 -8.19
CA GLU A 95 6.09 -2.08 -9.17
C GLU A 95 4.94 -2.42 -10.11
N SER A 96 3.69 -2.32 -9.66
CA SER A 96 2.50 -2.60 -10.45
C SER A 96 1.93 -1.39 -11.19
N PHE A 97 2.30 -0.16 -10.81
CA PHE A 97 1.75 1.04 -11.44
C PHE A 97 2.34 1.28 -12.85
N ASP A 98 1.48 1.58 -13.82
CA ASP A 98 1.90 1.99 -15.16
C ASP A 98 2.19 3.50 -15.20
N ASN A 99 3.47 3.83 -15.09
CA ASN A 99 3.96 5.21 -15.18
C ASN A 99 4.56 5.54 -16.56
N ASP A 100 4.42 4.69 -17.57
CA ASP A 100 4.99 4.98 -18.89
C ASP A 100 4.07 5.93 -19.67
N PRO A 101 4.48 7.18 -19.95
CA PRO A 101 3.64 8.12 -20.70
C PRO A 101 3.32 7.63 -22.12
N TYR A 102 4.12 6.70 -22.68
CA TYR A 102 3.86 6.10 -23.99
C TYR A 102 2.85 4.95 -23.93
N SER A 103 2.49 4.49 -22.73
CA SER A 103 1.45 3.48 -22.55
C SER A 103 0.07 4.07 -22.80
N LYS A 104 -0.77 3.28 -23.48
CA LYS A 104 -2.21 3.52 -23.62
C LYS A 104 -2.98 3.34 -22.30
N TYR A 105 -2.35 2.71 -21.32
CA TYR A 105 -2.88 2.43 -19.99
C TYR A 105 -2.12 3.18 -18.90
N CYS A 106 -1.34 4.21 -19.27
CA CYS A 106 -0.63 5.07 -18.34
C CYS A 106 -1.59 5.61 -17.26
N GLY A 107 -1.23 5.43 -15.99
CA GLY A 107 -2.09 5.75 -14.85
C GLY A 107 -2.82 4.54 -14.27
N SER A 108 -2.84 3.39 -14.93
CA SER A 108 -3.49 2.17 -14.42
C SER A 108 -2.53 1.27 -13.59
N CYS A 109 -3.04 0.11 -13.16
CA CYS A 109 -2.22 -1.00 -12.69
C CYS A 109 -1.92 -1.94 -13.86
N LYS A 110 -0.65 -2.29 -14.08
CA LYS A 110 -0.20 -3.19 -15.17
C LYS A 110 -0.43 -4.68 -14.90
N VAL A 111 -0.82 -5.03 -13.67
CA VAL A 111 -0.93 -6.41 -13.17
C VAL A 111 -2.39 -6.74 -12.88
N PRO A 112 -2.90 -7.91 -13.24
CA PRO A 112 -4.24 -8.35 -12.85
C PRO A 112 -4.35 -8.67 -11.34
N PRO A 113 -5.48 -8.40 -10.69
CA PRO A 113 -5.70 -8.71 -9.27
C PRO A 113 -5.44 -10.16 -8.88
N LYS A 114 -5.94 -11.12 -9.67
CA LYS A 114 -5.82 -12.56 -9.39
C LYS A 114 -4.39 -13.09 -9.37
N THR A 115 -3.51 -12.47 -10.15
CA THR A 115 -2.09 -12.88 -10.25
C THR A 115 -1.17 -11.82 -9.67
N PHE A 116 -1.70 -10.86 -8.90
CA PHE A 116 -0.96 -9.65 -8.50
C PHE A 116 0.37 -9.96 -7.82
N PHE A 117 0.33 -10.70 -6.72
CA PHE A 117 1.54 -11.06 -6.00
C PHE A 117 2.41 -12.03 -6.80
N GLN A 118 1.81 -12.95 -7.56
CA GLN A 118 2.54 -13.90 -8.40
C GLN A 118 3.37 -13.23 -9.49
N ASP A 119 2.77 -12.30 -10.24
CA ASP A 119 3.40 -11.58 -11.35
C ASP A 119 4.48 -10.60 -10.86
N LEU A 120 4.40 -10.19 -9.59
CA LEU A 120 5.43 -9.42 -8.90
C LEU A 120 6.52 -10.29 -8.25
N GLY A 121 6.45 -11.63 -8.38
CA GLY A 121 7.41 -12.56 -7.79
C GLY A 121 7.25 -12.77 -6.28
N MET A 122 6.10 -12.42 -5.73
CA MET A 122 5.71 -12.51 -4.32
C MET A 122 4.75 -13.69 -4.07
N ASN A 123 5.01 -14.86 -4.66
CA ASN A 123 4.06 -16.00 -4.65
C ASN A 123 3.60 -16.43 -3.24
N ASP A 124 4.51 -16.41 -2.27
CA ASP A 124 4.26 -16.89 -0.90
C ASP A 124 3.82 -15.76 0.05
N PHE A 125 3.33 -14.65 -0.48
CA PHE A 125 2.96 -13.49 0.33
C PHE A 125 1.73 -13.74 1.19
N GLY A 126 0.83 -14.62 0.73
CA GLY A 126 -0.29 -15.15 1.50
C GLY A 126 -1.48 -14.20 1.63
N TYR A 127 -1.70 -13.37 0.61
CA TYR A 127 -2.81 -12.44 0.53
C TYR A 127 -3.44 -12.50 -0.87
N ASP A 128 -4.75 -12.35 -0.94
CA ASP A 128 -5.53 -12.21 -2.16
C ASP A 128 -5.99 -10.77 -2.33
N ILE A 129 -5.79 -10.19 -3.52
CA ILE A 129 -6.35 -8.87 -3.85
C ILE A 129 -7.86 -9.00 -4.02
N THR A 130 -8.61 -8.14 -3.35
CA THR A 130 -10.07 -8.14 -3.41
C THR A 130 -10.64 -6.91 -4.11
N SER A 131 -9.90 -5.79 -4.13
CA SER A 131 -10.29 -4.61 -4.90
C SER A 131 -9.08 -3.75 -5.26
N TYR A 132 -9.10 -3.16 -6.45
CA TYR A 132 -8.31 -1.98 -6.75
C TYR A 132 -9.02 -0.70 -6.34
N ILE A 133 -8.23 0.35 -6.10
CA ILE A 133 -8.70 1.67 -5.70
C ILE A 133 -8.19 2.70 -6.71
N TYR A 134 -9.11 3.50 -7.22
CA TYR A 134 -8.84 4.55 -8.19
C TYR A 134 -9.22 5.92 -7.64
N SER A 135 -8.54 6.95 -8.11
CA SER A 135 -8.81 8.36 -7.79
C SER A 135 -8.89 9.17 -9.07
N SER A 136 -9.67 10.24 -9.06
CA SER A 136 -9.77 11.21 -10.16
C SER A 136 -9.08 12.53 -9.82
N ASN A 137 -8.75 13.30 -10.86
CA ASN A 137 -8.22 14.66 -10.76
C ASN A 137 -9.09 15.67 -11.51
N THR A 138 -10.39 15.62 -11.31
CA THR A 138 -11.34 16.45 -12.08
C THR A 138 -11.14 17.94 -11.84
N SER A 139 -10.83 18.32 -10.60
CA SER A 139 -10.64 19.73 -10.24
C SER A 139 -9.23 20.24 -10.51
N ASN A 140 -8.34 19.40 -11.07
CA ASN A 140 -6.95 19.72 -11.38
C ASN A 140 -6.17 20.33 -10.18
N LEU A 141 -6.49 19.92 -8.95
CA LEU A 141 -5.85 20.46 -7.74
C LEU A 141 -4.44 19.89 -7.53
N VAL A 142 -4.15 18.70 -8.09
CA VAL A 142 -2.89 17.97 -7.91
C VAL A 142 -2.35 17.42 -9.24
N PRO A 143 -2.16 18.27 -10.27
CA PRO A 143 -1.84 17.82 -11.63
C PRO A 143 -0.58 16.96 -11.71
N LYS A 144 0.49 17.28 -10.98
CA LYS A 144 1.77 16.54 -11.06
C LYS A 144 1.71 15.15 -10.43
N PHE A 145 0.65 14.81 -9.68
CA PHE A 145 0.45 13.47 -9.12
C PHE A 145 -0.12 12.47 -10.13
N PHE A 146 -0.93 12.95 -11.07
CA PHE A 146 -1.62 12.12 -12.04
C PHE A 146 -0.77 11.97 -13.29
N THR A 147 -0.16 10.80 -13.44
CA THR A 147 0.54 10.43 -14.68
C THR A 147 -0.47 10.19 -15.79
N LYS A 148 -0.24 10.82 -16.95
CA LYS A 148 -1.13 10.73 -18.11
C LYS A 148 -0.35 10.23 -19.31
N SER A 149 -1.04 9.51 -20.19
CA SER A 149 -0.50 9.17 -21.49
C SER A 149 -0.24 10.43 -22.31
N ILE A 150 0.79 10.41 -23.16
CA ILE A 150 1.04 11.48 -24.14
C ILE A 150 -0.08 11.58 -25.17
N HIS A 151 -0.86 10.50 -25.35
CA HIS A 151 -2.03 10.46 -26.22
C HIS A 151 -3.28 10.16 -25.39
N SER A 152 -4.24 11.08 -25.42
CA SER A 152 -5.46 11.01 -24.61
C SER A 152 -6.60 10.20 -25.24
N ASP A 153 -6.39 9.64 -26.44
CA ASP A 153 -7.36 8.81 -27.18
C ASP A 153 -7.26 7.31 -26.83
N GLY A 154 -6.51 6.98 -25.78
CA GLY A 154 -6.38 5.61 -25.26
C GLY A 154 -7.63 5.09 -24.55
N PRO A 155 -7.70 3.76 -24.30
CA PRO A 155 -8.79 3.13 -23.57
C PRO A 155 -8.82 3.49 -22.07
N TRP A 156 -7.74 4.07 -21.54
CA TRP A 156 -7.64 4.51 -20.16
C TRP A 156 -7.90 6.01 -20.01
N SER A 157 -8.69 6.39 -19.01
CA SER A 157 -9.01 7.80 -18.76
C SER A 157 -7.77 8.55 -18.24
N PRO A 158 -7.35 9.66 -18.87
CA PRO A 158 -6.22 10.46 -18.39
C PRO A 158 -6.55 11.26 -17.12
N ALA A 159 -7.81 11.24 -16.66
CA ALA A 159 -8.23 11.88 -15.42
C ALA A 159 -8.16 10.94 -14.21
N VAL A 160 -7.92 9.64 -14.42
CA VAL A 160 -8.00 8.61 -13.38
C VAL A 160 -6.67 7.88 -13.24
N ASN A 161 -6.22 7.73 -11.99
CA ASN A 161 -5.08 6.89 -11.67
C ASN A 161 -5.49 5.79 -10.68
N TRP A 162 -4.88 4.62 -10.86
CA TRP A 162 -4.79 3.61 -9.82
C TRP A 162 -3.93 4.13 -8.67
N ILE A 163 -4.46 4.08 -7.46
CA ILE A 163 -3.80 4.64 -6.27
C ILE A 163 -3.65 3.66 -5.12
N GLY A 164 -4.06 2.40 -5.29
CA GLY A 164 -3.89 1.39 -4.26
C GLY A 164 -4.76 0.17 -4.44
N TYR A 165 -4.73 -0.69 -3.43
CA TYR A 165 -5.51 -1.93 -3.42
C TYR A 165 -5.91 -2.32 -2.00
N VAL A 166 -6.94 -3.16 -1.93
CA VAL A 166 -7.35 -3.92 -0.76
C VAL A 166 -7.01 -5.38 -0.99
N ALA A 167 -6.39 -6.00 0.01
CA ALA A 167 -6.03 -7.41 0.05
C ALA A 167 -6.52 -8.03 1.35
N VAL A 168 -6.73 -9.34 1.33
CA VAL A 168 -7.07 -10.10 2.52
C VAL A 168 -6.16 -11.32 2.64
N SER A 169 -5.67 -11.59 3.84
CA SER A 169 -4.85 -12.77 4.11
C SER A 169 -5.61 -14.06 3.75
N ASP A 170 -4.90 -15.03 3.18
CA ASP A 170 -5.43 -16.38 2.93
C ASP A 170 -5.55 -17.18 4.24
N ASP A 171 -6.07 -18.40 4.17
CA ASP A 171 -6.30 -19.24 5.35
C ASP A 171 -5.01 -19.65 6.06
N GLU A 172 -3.93 -19.91 5.32
CA GLU A 172 -2.62 -20.28 5.89
C GLU A 172 -2.00 -19.10 6.65
N THR A 173 -2.03 -17.92 6.05
CA THR A 173 -1.54 -16.68 6.63
C THR A 173 -2.41 -16.24 7.81
N THR A 174 -3.72 -16.39 7.70
CA THR A 174 -4.64 -16.16 8.82
C THR A 174 -4.32 -17.06 10.01
N ALA A 175 -4.05 -18.35 9.78
CA ALA A 175 -3.66 -19.28 10.83
C ALA A 175 -2.31 -18.88 11.48
N ARG A 176 -1.35 -18.39 10.68
CA ARG A 176 -0.05 -17.91 11.16
C ARG A 176 -0.17 -16.60 11.96
N LEU A 177 -0.99 -15.66 11.51
CA LEU A 177 -1.22 -14.37 12.16
C LEU A 177 -2.13 -14.48 13.40
N GLY A 178 -2.98 -15.50 13.43
CA GLY A 178 -4.03 -15.70 14.43
C GLY A 178 -5.26 -14.81 14.23
N ARG A 179 -5.38 -14.17 13.06
CA ARG A 179 -6.47 -13.25 12.67
C ARG A 179 -6.52 -13.10 11.15
N ARG A 180 -7.70 -12.85 10.61
CA ARG A 180 -7.92 -12.44 9.22
C ARG A 180 -7.52 -10.99 9.08
N ASP A 181 -6.34 -10.76 8.53
CA ASP A 181 -5.85 -9.42 8.25
C ASP A 181 -6.38 -8.93 6.90
N ILE A 182 -7.02 -7.76 6.92
CA ILE A 182 -7.39 -6.96 5.75
C ILE A 182 -6.31 -5.91 5.58
N ALA A 183 -5.52 -6.03 4.52
CA ALA A 183 -4.44 -5.11 4.19
C ALA A 183 -4.90 -4.08 3.16
N ILE A 184 -4.62 -2.80 3.41
CA ILE A 184 -4.89 -1.71 2.47
C ILE A 184 -3.57 -1.03 2.13
N ALA A 185 -3.18 -1.05 0.86
CA ALA A 185 -1.95 -0.43 0.41
C ALA A 185 -2.23 0.77 -0.48
N TRP A 186 -1.73 1.93 -0.08
CA TRP A 186 -1.83 3.17 -0.86
C TRP A 186 -0.52 3.46 -1.59
N ARG A 187 -0.63 3.74 -2.88
CA ARG A 187 0.46 4.16 -3.76
C ARG A 187 0.90 5.58 -3.39
N GLY A 188 2.20 5.79 -3.26
CA GLY A 188 2.79 7.12 -3.19
C GLY A 188 3.00 7.76 -4.57
N THR A 189 3.77 8.85 -4.60
CA THR A 189 4.12 9.53 -5.85
C THR A 189 5.27 8.81 -6.56
N VAL A 190 5.17 8.69 -7.89
CA VAL A 190 6.25 8.18 -8.76
C VAL A 190 7.06 9.35 -9.35
N THR A 191 6.42 10.52 -9.46
CA THR A 191 7.01 11.74 -10.03
C THR A 191 7.93 12.46 -9.04
N LYS A 192 8.78 13.37 -9.56
CA LYS A 192 9.76 14.14 -8.77
C LYS A 192 9.10 14.79 -7.54
N LEU A 193 9.90 15.07 -6.51
CA LEU A 193 9.50 15.71 -5.23
C LEU A 193 8.73 17.06 -5.41
N GLU A 194 8.70 17.61 -6.63
CA GLU A 194 7.88 18.76 -7.05
C GLU A 194 6.37 18.57 -6.80
N TRP A 195 5.88 17.33 -6.61
CA TRP A 195 4.48 17.09 -6.22
C TRP A 195 4.10 17.85 -4.94
N TYR A 196 5.08 18.06 -4.04
CA TYR A 196 4.86 18.75 -2.78
C TYR A 196 4.37 20.18 -3.00
N GLU A 197 4.82 20.87 -4.04
CA GLU A 197 4.35 22.23 -4.34
C GLU A 197 2.85 22.26 -4.68
N ASP A 198 2.38 21.28 -5.45
CA ASP A 198 0.96 21.17 -5.83
C ASP A 198 0.09 20.75 -4.63
N LEU A 199 0.67 19.94 -3.75
CA LEU A 199 -0.01 19.37 -2.59
C LEU A 199 0.01 20.32 -1.39
N MET A 200 0.91 21.30 -1.33
CA MET A 200 1.11 22.30 -0.26
C MET A 200 0.01 23.36 -0.12
N ASN A 201 -1.23 22.91 -0.24
CA ASN A 201 -2.40 23.68 0.07
C ASN A 201 -2.70 23.71 1.58
N PHE A 202 -3.52 24.69 1.95
CA PHE A 202 -4.02 24.94 3.30
C PHE A 202 -4.77 23.74 3.91
N LEU A 203 -4.89 23.73 5.23
CA LEU A 203 -5.76 22.80 5.96
C LEU A 203 -7.24 23.02 5.62
N LYS A 204 -7.95 21.94 5.25
CA LYS A 204 -9.41 21.93 5.05
C LYS A 204 -10.11 21.07 6.10
N PRO A 205 -11.29 21.49 6.61
CA PRO A 205 -12.12 20.64 7.45
C PRO A 205 -12.48 19.34 6.73
N VAL A 206 -12.35 18.19 7.41
CA VAL A 206 -12.74 16.89 6.84
C VAL A 206 -14.24 16.83 6.50
N SER A 207 -15.06 17.53 7.29
CA SER A 207 -16.51 17.65 7.08
C SER A 207 -16.88 18.36 5.77
N ALA A 208 -15.98 19.19 5.22
CA ALA A 208 -16.20 19.87 3.94
C ALA A 208 -16.33 18.88 2.77
N GLN A 209 -15.81 17.65 2.92
CA GLN A 209 -15.90 16.58 1.92
C GLN A 209 -16.72 15.39 2.44
N LYS A 210 -17.66 15.64 3.37
CA LYS A 210 -18.59 14.62 3.91
C LYS A 210 -17.91 13.41 4.56
N LEU A 211 -16.66 13.55 5.01
CA LEU A 211 -16.10 12.59 5.96
C LEU A 211 -16.87 12.72 7.28
N ALA A 212 -17.10 11.59 7.94
CA ALA A 212 -17.65 11.60 9.29
C ALA A 212 -16.72 12.45 10.17
N SER A 213 -17.30 13.37 10.94
CA SER A 213 -16.57 14.11 11.94
C SER A 213 -17.52 14.73 12.94
N ARG A 214 -17.25 14.51 14.22
CA ARG A 214 -17.97 15.15 15.33
C ARG A 214 -17.42 16.54 15.68
N ASP A 215 -16.26 16.92 15.14
CA ASP A 215 -15.62 18.21 15.38
C ASP A 215 -15.28 18.94 14.06
N PRO A 216 -15.95 20.06 13.74
CA PRO A 216 -15.71 20.81 12.51
C PRO A 216 -14.32 21.47 12.46
N LYS A 217 -13.56 21.47 13.56
CA LYS A 217 -12.19 21.99 13.64
C LYS A 217 -11.13 20.93 13.33
N ILE A 218 -11.51 19.68 13.12
CA ILE A 218 -10.60 18.65 12.58
C ILE A 218 -10.32 18.98 11.12
N LYS A 219 -9.06 19.28 10.82
CA LYS A 219 -8.63 19.66 9.48
C LYS A 219 -7.46 18.79 9.04
N VAL A 220 -7.46 18.47 7.75
CA VAL A 220 -6.39 17.74 7.07
C VAL A 220 -5.92 18.53 5.86
N MET A 221 -4.77 18.15 5.33
CA MET A 221 -4.19 18.78 4.15
C MET A 221 -5.13 18.62 2.94
N ALA A 222 -5.49 19.73 2.29
CA ALA A 222 -6.53 19.77 1.26
C ALA A 222 -6.25 18.84 0.08
N GLY A 223 -4.98 18.68 -0.28
CA GLY A 223 -4.56 17.84 -1.40
C GLY A 223 -4.78 16.35 -1.15
N PHE A 224 -4.46 15.87 0.05
CA PHE A 224 -4.73 14.48 0.45
C PHE A 224 -6.23 14.21 0.49
N LEU A 225 -6.99 15.16 1.05
CA LEU A 225 -8.45 15.06 1.09
C LEU A 225 -9.04 15.02 -0.31
N HIS A 226 -8.55 15.85 -1.22
CA HIS A 226 -8.99 15.86 -2.61
C HIS A 226 -8.72 14.52 -3.30
N ILE A 227 -7.51 13.98 -3.24
CA ILE A 227 -7.19 12.67 -3.83
C ILE A 227 -8.11 11.57 -3.28
N TYR A 228 -8.44 11.65 -1.99
CA TYR A 228 -9.26 10.66 -1.32
C TYR A 228 -10.76 10.75 -1.69
N THR A 229 -11.28 11.96 -1.96
CA THR A 229 -12.73 12.20 -2.13
C THR A 229 -13.17 12.65 -3.52
N ASP A 230 -12.24 13.03 -4.41
CA ASP A 230 -12.60 13.44 -5.77
C ASP A 230 -13.22 12.28 -6.54
N LYS A 231 -14.23 12.61 -7.37
CA LYS A 231 -14.91 11.66 -8.24
C LYS A 231 -15.45 12.35 -9.49
N ASP A 232 -15.58 11.60 -10.56
CA ASP A 232 -16.20 12.01 -11.82
C ASP A 232 -17.31 11.02 -12.19
N GLN A 233 -18.57 11.43 -12.02
CA GLN A 233 -19.71 10.60 -12.39
C GLN A 233 -19.79 10.30 -13.89
N SER A 234 -19.07 11.05 -14.74
CA SER A 234 -19.02 10.81 -16.18
C SER A 234 -17.98 9.77 -16.58
N CYS A 235 -17.09 9.35 -15.67
CA CYS A 235 -16.03 8.39 -15.93
C CYS A 235 -16.29 7.08 -15.17
N MET A 236 -16.35 5.97 -15.92
CA MET A 236 -16.63 4.63 -15.36
C MET A 236 -15.66 4.20 -14.24
N TYR A 237 -14.42 4.69 -14.24
CA TYR A 237 -13.40 4.32 -13.23
C TYR A 237 -13.41 5.23 -12.00
N SER A 238 -14.13 6.34 -12.03
CA SER A 238 -14.19 7.31 -10.94
C SER A 238 -15.62 7.77 -10.64
N GLU A 239 -16.62 6.96 -10.99
CA GLU A 239 -18.01 7.19 -10.59
C GLU A 239 -18.11 7.29 -9.05
N PHE A 240 -17.30 6.49 -8.37
CA PHE A 240 -17.06 6.53 -6.94
C PHE A 240 -15.66 7.05 -6.64
N SER A 241 -15.55 7.85 -5.59
CA SER A 241 -14.26 8.29 -5.05
C SER A 241 -13.45 7.14 -4.46
N ALA A 242 -12.14 7.33 -4.30
CA ALA A 242 -11.26 6.37 -3.62
C ALA A 242 -11.78 5.99 -2.22
N ARG A 243 -12.30 6.97 -1.49
CA ARG A 243 -13.00 6.80 -0.21
C ARG A 243 -14.16 5.82 -0.34
N GLU A 244 -15.10 6.10 -1.24
CA GLU A 244 -16.31 5.30 -1.42
C GLU A 244 -15.99 3.86 -1.83
N GLN A 245 -15.03 3.67 -2.74
CA GLN A 245 -14.54 2.35 -3.15
C GLN A 245 -13.98 1.57 -1.94
N LEU A 246 -13.14 2.21 -1.12
CA LEU A 246 -12.56 1.58 0.06
C LEU A 246 -13.61 1.22 1.12
N LEU A 247 -14.49 2.16 1.48
CA LEU A 247 -15.49 1.93 2.53
C LEU A 247 -16.48 0.84 2.12
N ALA A 248 -16.87 0.77 0.85
CA ALA A 248 -17.72 -0.29 0.32
C ALA A 248 -17.06 -1.66 0.43
N GLU A 249 -15.79 -1.76 0.03
CA GLU A 249 -15.05 -3.02 0.08
C GLU A 249 -14.79 -3.48 1.52
N LEU A 250 -14.46 -2.55 2.43
CA LEU A 250 -14.34 -2.87 3.85
C LEU A 250 -15.64 -3.38 4.44
N ALA A 251 -16.78 -2.72 4.16
CA ALA A 251 -18.08 -3.18 4.62
C ALA A 251 -18.41 -4.58 4.10
N ARG A 252 -17.99 -4.93 2.88
CA ARG A 252 -18.15 -6.28 2.33
C ARG A 252 -17.28 -7.30 3.07
N LEU A 253 -16.00 -7.01 3.27
CA LEU A 253 -15.06 -7.92 3.93
C LEU A 253 -15.40 -8.12 5.41
N THR A 254 -15.68 -7.06 6.16
CA THR A 254 -16.07 -7.16 7.58
C THR A 254 -17.35 -7.95 7.76
N MET A 255 -18.33 -7.80 6.86
CA MET A 255 -19.54 -8.60 6.84
C MET A 255 -19.24 -10.09 6.59
N ILE A 256 -18.43 -10.43 5.59
CA ILE A 256 -18.10 -11.82 5.24
C ILE A 256 -17.38 -12.52 6.39
N TYR A 257 -16.29 -11.93 6.89
CA TYR A 257 -15.45 -12.57 7.91
C TYR A 257 -16.07 -12.46 9.30
N GLY A 258 -16.87 -11.43 9.56
CA GLY A 258 -17.68 -11.31 10.77
C GLY A 258 -18.71 -12.43 10.88
N GLN A 259 -19.39 -12.77 9.78
CA GLN A 259 -20.31 -13.91 9.71
C GLN A 259 -19.60 -15.26 9.94
N LYS A 260 -18.35 -15.39 9.48
CA LYS A 260 -17.51 -16.55 9.75
C LYS A 260 -16.99 -16.60 11.20
N LYS A 261 -17.26 -15.57 12.01
CA LYS A 261 -16.78 -15.40 13.39
C LYS A 261 -15.26 -15.44 13.49
N GLU A 262 -14.58 -15.03 12.43
CA GLU A 262 -13.13 -14.88 12.43
C GLU A 262 -12.73 -13.64 13.23
N GLU A 263 -11.56 -13.68 13.85
CA GLU A 263 -10.95 -12.47 14.39
C GLU A 263 -10.37 -11.66 13.24
N ILE A 264 -10.71 -10.37 13.12
CA ILE A 264 -10.33 -9.51 11.99
C ILE A 264 -9.34 -8.44 12.48
N SER A 265 -8.42 -8.02 11.62
CA SER A 265 -7.67 -6.76 11.76
C SER A 265 -7.67 -5.97 10.45
N ILE A 266 -7.50 -4.65 10.55
CA ILE A 266 -7.27 -3.78 9.40
C ILE A 266 -5.87 -3.20 9.51
N THR A 267 -5.02 -3.48 8.52
CA THR A 267 -3.67 -2.92 8.46
C THR A 267 -3.50 -2.08 7.21
N ILE A 268 -3.15 -0.82 7.37
CA ILE A 268 -3.04 0.15 6.28
C ILE A 268 -1.58 0.54 6.11
N THR A 269 -1.11 0.60 4.87
CA THR A 269 0.29 0.92 4.57
C THR A 269 0.40 1.88 3.41
N GLY A 270 1.49 2.63 3.41
CA GLY A 270 1.83 3.47 2.28
C GLY A 270 3.15 4.20 2.49
N HIS A 271 3.75 4.57 1.38
CA HIS A 271 4.99 5.33 1.34
C HIS A 271 4.75 6.74 0.81
N SER A 272 5.45 7.74 1.34
CA SER A 272 5.35 9.13 0.88
C SER A 272 3.89 9.61 0.97
N LEU A 273 3.32 10.15 -0.12
CA LEU A 273 1.89 10.46 -0.22
C LEU A 273 0.97 9.28 0.18
N GLY A 274 1.33 8.05 -0.17
CA GLY A 274 0.54 6.86 0.18
C GLY A 274 0.42 6.71 1.69
N SER A 275 1.45 7.10 2.45
CA SER A 275 1.37 7.13 3.91
C SER A 275 0.36 8.15 4.42
N ALA A 276 0.20 9.30 3.76
CA ALA A 276 -0.76 10.30 4.16
C ALA A 276 -2.19 9.82 3.92
N LEU A 277 -2.43 9.16 2.79
CA LEU A 277 -3.70 8.48 2.49
C LEU A 277 -3.97 7.33 3.46
N ALA A 278 -2.94 6.59 3.88
CA ALA A 278 -3.06 5.53 4.87
C ALA A 278 -3.58 6.06 6.22
N ILE A 279 -2.99 7.15 6.73
CA ILE A 279 -3.43 7.80 7.98
C ILE A 279 -4.83 8.41 7.82
N LEU A 280 -5.11 9.09 6.70
CA LEU A 280 -6.41 9.72 6.44
C LEU A 280 -7.53 8.68 6.33
N SER A 281 -7.30 7.57 5.64
CA SER A 281 -8.28 6.48 5.54
C SER A 281 -8.47 5.75 6.87
N ALA A 282 -7.41 5.54 7.66
CA ALA A 282 -7.54 4.97 9.01
C ALA A 282 -8.46 5.81 9.90
N TYR A 283 -8.32 7.15 9.85
CA TYR A 283 -9.22 8.09 10.52
C TYR A 283 -10.66 7.90 10.07
N ASP A 284 -10.92 7.91 8.76
CA ASP A 284 -12.27 7.85 8.20
C ASP A 284 -12.95 6.51 8.48
N ILE A 285 -12.22 5.40 8.46
CA ILE A 285 -12.74 4.07 8.81
C ILE A 285 -13.19 4.05 10.27
N ALA A 286 -12.33 4.48 11.19
CA ALA A 286 -12.61 4.48 12.62
C ALA A 286 -13.72 5.48 13.00
N GLU A 287 -13.69 6.68 12.42
CA GLU A 287 -14.72 7.71 12.68
C GLU A 287 -16.08 7.30 12.10
N SER A 288 -16.10 6.49 11.04
CA SER A 288 -17.31 5.90 10.44
C SER A 288 -17.82 4.67 11.20
N GLY A 289 -17.07 4.13 12.16
CA GLY A 289 -17.44 2.95 12.95
C GLY A 289 -17.41 1.63 12.16
N LEU A 290 -16.68 1.58 11.04
CA LEU A 290 -16.52 0.36 10.23
C LEU A 290 -15.63 -0.70 10.90
N ASP A 291 -14.91 -0.28 11.93
CA ASP A 291 -14.11 -1.10 12.82
C ASP A 291 -14.93 -1.72 13.96
N ILE A 292 -16.25 -1.55 13.99
CA ILE A 292 -17.12 -2.16 15.00
C ILE A 292 -18.03 -3.19 14.33
N LEU A 293 -17.89 -4.45 14.73
CA LEU A 293 -18.79 -5.53 14.28
C LEU A 293 -20.14 -5.47 15.00
N ASP A 294 -21.19 -6.05 14.41
CA ASP A 294 -22.56 -6.10 14.96
C ASP A 294 -22.65 -6.67 16.40
N ASN A 295 -21.65 -7.42 16.83
CA ASN A 295 -21.53 -7.98 18.17
C ASN A 295 -20.71 -7.10 19.14
N MET A 296 -20.52 -5.81 18.82
CA MET A 296 -19.75 -4.84 19.58
C MET A 296 -18.28 -5.24 19.79
N ARG A 297 -17.71 -6.01 18.86
CA ARG A 297 -16.29 -6.31 18.85
C ARG A 297 -15.55 -5.31 17.98
N ASP A 298 -14.55 -4.68 18.57
CA ASP A 298 -13.65 -3.76 17.89
C ASP A 298 -12.66 -4.54 17.00
N ILE A 299 -12.46 -4.05 15.79
CA ILE A 299 -11.46 -4.49 14.82
C ILE A 299 -10.27 -3.55 14.97
N PRO A 300 -9.09 -4.03 15.41
CA PRO A 300 -7.92 -3.18 15.53
C PRO A 300 -7.49 -2.62 14.17
N ILE A 301 -7.30 -1.30 14.11
CA ILE A 301 -6.74 -0.60 12.96
C ILE A 301 -5.28 -0.22 13.25
N SER A 302 -4.37 -0.64 12.37
CA SER A 302 -2.95 -0.30 12.42
C SER A 302 -2.49 0.36 11.12
N VAL A 303 -1.57 1.32 11.20
CA VAL A 303 -0.98 2.02 10.06
C VAL A 303 0.54 1.88 10.09
N MET A 304 1.11 1.34 9.01
CA MET A 304 2.55 1.30 8.76
C MET A 304 2.89 2.42 7.77
N SER A 305 3.37 3.53 8.29
CA SER A 305 3.71 4.74 7.54
C SER A 305 5.19 4.73 7.17
N PHE A 306 5.51 4.87 5.88
CA PHE A 306 6.90 4.96 5.41
C PHE A 306 7.18 6.35 4.83
N SER A 307 8.08 7.11 5.45
CA SER A 307 8.46 8.46 5.05
C SER A 307 7.27 9.38 4.72
N GLY A 308 6.19 9.24 5.49
CA GLY A 308 4.96 10.00 5.28
C GLY A 308 5.06 11.46 5.76
N PRO A 309 4.46 12.43 5.03
CA PRO A 309 4.33 13.81 5.49
C PRO A 309 3.30 13.93 6.62
N ARG A 310 3.26 15.08 7.30
CA ARG A 310 2.17 15.42 8.24
C ARG A 310 0.82 15.51 7.51
N VAL A 311 -0.25 15.03 8.15
CA VAL A 311 -1.56 14.87 7.50
C VAL A 311 -2.56 15.94 7.91
N GLY A 312 -2.61 16.29 9.20
CA GLY A 312 -3.61 17.21 9.73
C GLY A 312 -3.11 18.02 10.92
N ASN A 313 -4.04 18.77 11.52
CA ASN A 313 -3.75 19.58 12.71
C ASN A 313 -3.74 18.75 14.00
N THR A 314 -3.37 19.38 15.12
CA THR A 314 -3.36 18.76 16.45
C THR A 314 -4.70 18.10 16.81
N ARG A 315 -5.83 18.67 16.38
CA ARG A 315 -7.16 18.07 16.64
C ARG A 315 -7.35 16.76 15.89
N PHE A 316 -6.88 16.69 14.64
CA PHE A 316 -6.86 15.44 13.88
C PHE A 316 -6.01 14.37 14.56
N GLN A 317 -4.79 14.73 15.01
CA GLN A 317 -3.94 13.82 15.79
C GLN A 317 -4.66 13.29 17.03
N ASN A 318 -5.12 14.18 17.91
CA ASN A 318 -5.76 13.81 19.17
C ASN A 318 -7.00 12.92 18.93
N ARG A 319 -7.77 13.22 17.87
CA ARG A 319 -8.95 12.42 17.55
C ARG A 319 -8.56 11.02 17.08
N LEU A 320 -7.52 10.88 16.26
CA LEU A 320 -7.04 9.58 15.79
C LEU A 320 -6.57 8.70 16.95
N GLU A 321 -5.86 9.29 17.92
CA GLU A 321 -5.44 8.61 19.15
C GLU A 321 -6.63 8.17 20.01
N LEU A 322 -7.65 9.02 20.16
CA LEU A 322 -8.90 8.70 20.88
C LEU A 322 -9.72 7.60 20.19
N LEU A 323 -9.60 7.46 18.88
CA LEU A 323 -10.23 6.38 18.11
C LEU A 323 -9.46 5.05 18.26
N GLY A 324 -8.33 5.02 18.96
CA GLY A 324 -7.56 3.80 19.20
C GLY A 324 -6.74 3.31 18.01
N VAL A 325 -6.70 4.07 16.90
CA VAL A 325 -5.89 3.75 15.72
C VAL A 325 -4.40 3.78 16.08
N LYS A 326 -3.67 2.73 15.71
CA LYS A 326 -2.23 2.62 15.98
C LYS A 326 -1.44 2.99 14.74
N VAL A 327 -0.51 3.93 14.87
CA VAL A 327 0.31 4.40 13.75
C VAL A 327 1.78 4.24 14.11
N LEU A 328 2.54 3.56 13.25
CA LEU A 328 4.00 3.50 13.31
C LEU A 328 4.58 4.24 12.10
N ARG A 329 5.37 5.28 12.36
CA ARG A 329 6.06 6.09 11.34
C ARG A 329 7.51 5.68 11.22
N VAL A 330 7.86 5.05 10.11
CA VAL A 330 9.20 4.63 9.75
C VAL A 330 9.79 5.65 8.79
N PHE A 331 10.93 6.25 9.15
CA PHE A 331 11.57 7.24 8.28
C PHE A 331 13.09 7.25 8.45
N ASN A 332 13.76 7.72 7.41
CA ASN A 332 15.19 8.00 7.45
C ASN A 332 15.39 9.41 8.01
N VAL A 333 16.22 9.60 9.04
CA VAL A 333 16.45 10.91 9.68
C VAL A 333 17.02 11.96 8.74
N HIS A 334 17.56 11.53 7.59
CA HIS A 334 18.10 12.42 6.55
C HIS A 334 17.10 12.73 5.43
N ASP A 335 15.89 12.15 5.50
CA ASP A 335 14.77 12.46 4.62
C ASP A 335 14.09 13.76 5.06
N LYS A 336 13.73 14.60 4.09
CA LYS A 336 13.04 15.88 4.34
C LYS A 336 11.52 15.77 4.27
N VAL A 337 10.98 14.75 3.60
CA VAL A 337 9.53 14.61 3.37
C VAL A 337 8.72 14.44 4.66
N PRO A 338 9.18 13.71 5.69
CA PRO A 338 8.45 13.65 6.95
C PRO A 338 8.28 15.03 7.61
N ASN A 339 9.24 15.95 7.43
CA ASN A 339 9.23 17.25 8.07
C ASN A 339 8.26 18.26 7.45
N VAL A 340 7.42 17.83 6.51
CA VAL A 340 6.49 18.68 5.80
C VAL A 340 5.05 18.16 5.84
N PRO A 341 4.03 19.03 5.70
CA PRO A 341 4.04 20.50 5.83
C PRO A 341 4.44 20.98 7.24
N GLY A 342 4.75 22.27 7.38
CA GLY A 342 5.02 22.89 8.68
C GLY A 342 6.50 22.98 9.09
N PHE A 343 7.43 23.24 8.17
CA PHE A 343 8.87 23.37 8.49
C PHE A 343 9.14 24.40 9.62
N PHE A 344 8.32 25.46 9.73
CA PHE A 344 8.45 26.51 10.75
C PHE A 344 7.37 26.49 11.86
N LEU A 345 6.19 25.92 11.60
CA LEU A 345 5.07 25.84 12.55
C LEU A 345 4.60 24.39 12.66
N ASN A 346 5.06 23.70 13.71
CA ASN A 346 4.82 22.28 13.94
C ASN A 346 4.86 21.95 15.43
N GLU A 347 4.73 20.68 15.76
CA GLU A 347 4.67 20.14 17.10
C GLU A 347 5.95 20.30 17.96
N TYR A 348 7.01 20.88 17.43
CA TYR A 348 8.21 21.23 18.19
C TYR A 348 8.29 22.74 18.50
N THR A 349 7.29 23.54 18.09
CA THR A 349 7.23 24.96 18.50
C THR A 349 6.77 25.12 19.95
N SER A 350 7.27 26.18 20.61
CA SER A 350 7.00 26.47 22.01
C SER A 350 5.50 26.56 22.31
N SER A 351 5.08 26.18 23.52
CA SER A 351 3.68 26.14 23.96
C SER A 351 2.95 27.48 23.79
N LEU A 352 3.65 28.60 24.02
CA LEU A 352 3.12 29.95 23.82
C LEU A 352 2.86 30.25 22.34
N ALA A 353 3.79 29.86 21.45
CA ALA A 353 3.60 30.01 20.01
C ALA A 353 2.47 29.09 19.50
N ARG A 354 2.33 27.86 20.00
CA ARG A 354 1.19 27.00 19.65
C ARG A 354 -0.14 27.65 19.96
N HIS A 355 -0.32 28.23 21.15
CA HIS A 355 -1.57 28.91 21.50
C HIS A 355 -1.86 30.12 20.60
N ILE A 356 -0.82 30.86 20.20
CA ILE A 356 -0.93 32.01 19.31
C ILE A 356 -1.16 31.60 17.85
N PHE A 357 -0.71 30.42 17.41
CA PHE A 357 -0.78 30.01 16.00
C PHE A 357 -1.75 28.83 15.73
N ASP A 358 -2.38 28.22 16.74
CA ASP A 358 -3.38 27.12 16.57
C ASP A 358 -4.62 27.58 15.78
N TRP A 359 -4.93 28.89 15.79
CA TRP A 359 -5.99 29.44 14.94
C TRP A 359 -5.58 29.57 13.46
N THR A 360 -4.28 29.51 13.14
CA THR A 360 -3.80 29.58 11.77
C THR A 360 -3.95 28.24 11.04
N THR A 361 -4.22 28.28 9.74
CA THR A 361 -4.48 27.09 8.90
C THR A 361 -3.22 26.29 8.55
N TRP A 362 -2.10 26.52 9.24
CA TRP A 362 -0.78 26.00 8.89
C TRP A 362 -0.11 25.17 9.99
N PHE A 363 -0.78 24.95 11.12
CA PHE A 363 -0.23 24.09 12.18
C PHE A 363 -0.54 22.62 11.91
N TYR A 364 0.51 21.86 11.62
CA TYR A 364 0.42 20.42 11.38
C TYR A 364 1.07 19.64 12.52
N SER A 365 0.60 18.42 12.76
CA SER A 365 1.18 17.53 13.76
C SER A 365 1.29 16.12 13.20
N HIS A 366 2.39 15.44 13.52
CA HIS A 366 2.52 14.02 13.30
C HIS A 366 1.55 13.23 14.19
N VAL A 367 1.27 11.99 13.78
CA VAL A 367 0.47 11.04 14.53
C VAL A 367 1.25 9.74 14.67
N GLY A 368 1.17 9.13 15.85
CA GLY A 368 1.78 7.83 16.14
C GLY A 368 3.27 7.86 16.47
N GLU A 369 3.75 6.65 16.77
CA GLU A 369 5.10 6.35 17.25
C GLU A 369 6.14 6.42 16.14
N GLU A 370 7.36 6.80 16.50
CA GLU A 370 8.47 6.99 15.56
C GLU A 370 9.48 5.86 15.59
N LEU A 371 9.77 5.30 14.41
CA LEU A 371 10.96 4.52 14.12
C LEU A 371 11.89 5.34 13.22
N ALA A 372 12.75 6.13 13.87
CA ALA A 372 13.76 6.96 13.23
C ALA A 372 15.01 6.14 12.89
N LEU A 373 15.31 6.01 11.59
CA LEU A 373 16.41 5.20 11.06
C LEU A 373 17.50 6.09 10.47
N ASP A 374 18.76 5.71 10.64
CA ASP A 374 19.90 6.45 10.10
C ASP A 374 20.63 5.63 9.05
N HIS A 375 20.46 6.01 7.77
CA HIS A 375 21.09 5.29 6.67
C HIS A 375 22.62 5.27 6.71
N THR A 376 23.25 6.22 7.42
CA THR A 376 24.72 6.29 7.53
C THR A 376 25.30 5.15 8.38
N LYS A 377 24.45 4.42 9.12
CA LYS A 377 24.84 3.24 9.92
C LYS A 377 25.02 1.99 9.07
N SER A 378 24.41 1.93 7.89
CA SER A 378 24.51 0.77 7.00
C SER A 378 25.87 0.75 6.30
N PRO A 379 26.67 -0.32 6.42
CA PRO A 379 27.94 -0.43 5.70
C PRO A 379 27.76 -0.64 4.19
N PHE A 380 26.53 -0.91 3.74
CA PHE A 380 26.19 -1.19 2.34
C PHE A 380 25.86 0.07 1.54
N VAL A 381 25.43 1.14 2.23
CA VAL A 381 24.89 2.35 1.61
C VAL A 381 25.99 3.37 1.33
N LYS A 382 25.88 4.11 0.22
CA LYS A 382 26.81 5.21 -0.11
C LYS A 382 26.80 6.29 0.97
N THR A 383 27.96 6.86 1.27
CA THR A 383 28.11 7.94 2.25
C THR A 383 27.33 9.21 1.89
N LYS A 384 27.19 9.50 0.59
CA LYS A 384 26.42 10.64 0.08
C LYS A 384 25.29 10.14 -0.80
N LEU A 385 24.06 10.38 -0.38
CA LEU A 385 22.86 10.09 -1.15
C LEU A 385 22.22 11.36 -1.68
N ALA A 386 21.68 11.28 -2.90
CA ALA A 386 20.78 12.30 -3.42
C ALA A 386 19.47 12.35 -2.61
N LEU A 387 18.76 13.48 -2.62
CA LEU A 387 17.49 13.64 -1.90
C LEU A 387 16.46 12.53 -2.21
N PRO A 388 16.20 12.17 -3.48
CA PRO A 388 15.28 11.07 -3.80
C PRO A 388 15.72 9.73 -3.21
N SER A 389 17.03 9.44 -3.21
CA SER A 389 17.59 8.22 -2.61
C SER A 389 17.41 8.16 -1.09
N LYS A 390 17.39 9.31 -0.39
CA LYS A 390 17.14 9.37 1.06
C LYS A 390 15.68 9.07 1.42
N HIS A 391 14.77 9.37 0.49
CA HIS A 391 13.33 9.15 0.57
C HIS A 391 12.90 7.81 -0.05
N ASN A 392 13.84 6.92 -0.32
CA ASN A 392 13.55 5.69 -1.04
C ASN A 392 12.98 4.60 -0.11
N LEU A 393 11.92 3.91 -0.55
CA LEU A 393 11.26 2.88 0.26
C LEU A 393 12.17 1.66 0.47
N GLU A 394 12.86 1.16 -0.57
CA GLU A 394 13.78 0.03 -0.44
C GLU A 394 14.95 0.34 0.52
N LEU A 395 15.40 1.60 0.57
CA LEU A 395 16.32 2.05 1.62
C LEU A 395 15.69 1.89 3.01
N LEU A 396 14.46 2.33 3.24
CA LEU A 396 13.81 2.18 4.55
C LEU A 396 13.69 0.71 4.95
N LEU A 397 13.26 -0.17 4.04
CA LEU A 397 13.11 -1.59 4.33
C LEU A 397 14.44 -2.27 4.63
N HIS A 398 15.50 -1.90 3.92
CA HIS A 398 16.87 -2.29 4.24
C HIS A 398 17.29 -1.83 5.64
N LEU A 399 16.94 -0.61 6.03
CA LEU A 399 17.26 -0.08 7.34
C LEU A 399 16.48 -0.76 8.46
N VAL A 400 15.20 -1.05 8.24
CA VAL A 400 14.37 -1.83 9.18
C VAL A 400 14.96 -3.23 9.38
N ASP A 401 15.38 -3.91 8.30
CA ASP A 401 15.97 -5.25 8.41
C ASP A 401 17.25 -5.27 9.24
N GLY A 402 18.04 -4.19 9.16
CA GLY A 402 19.31 -4.05 9.87
C GLY A 402 19.23 -3.39 11.25
N TYR A 403 18.06 -2.91 11.67
CA TYR A 403 17.87 -2.19 12.93
C TYR A 403 17.65 -3.14 14.11
N HIS A 404 18.44 -2.97 15.17
CA HIS A 404 18.34 -3.74 16.43
C HIS A 404 18.04 -2.88 17.67
N GLY A 405 18.11 -1.56 17.54
CA GLY A 405 17.90 -0.60 18.65
C GLY A 405 18.94 0.51 18.68
N LYS A 406 18.72 1.53 19.50
CA LYS A 406 19.63 2.67 19.66
C LYS A 406 21.01 2.22 20.16
N GLY A 407 22.05 2.70 19.48
CA GLY A 407 23.45 2.40 19.82
C GLY A 407 23.92 0.99 19.43
N THR A 408 23.06 0.17 18.85
CA THR A 408 23.44 -1.17 18.33
C THR A 408 24.09 -1.07 16.96
N GLU A 409 24.93 -2.06 16.63
CA GLU A 409 25.52 -2.17 15.30
C GLU A 409 24.48 -2.57 14.25
N PHE A 410 24.62 -2.02 13.04
CA PHE A 410 23.78 -2.39 11.92
C PHE A 410 24.09 -3.81 11.43
N CYS A 411 23.10 -4.70 11.47
CA CYS A 411 23.25 -6.08 11.01
C CYS A 411 21.95 -6.61 10.40
N LEU A 412 21.99 -7.05 9.14
CA LEU A 412 20.78 -7.57 8.47
C LEU A 412 20.28 -8.83 9.17
N THR A 413 18.99 -8.84 9.52
CA THR A 413 18.37 -9.95 10.27
C THR A 413 17.86 -11.04 9.35
N SER A 414 17.09 -10.68 8.33
CA SER A 414 16.49 -11.63 7.39
C SER A 414 17.39 -11.96 6.21
N GLY A 415 18.47 -11.20 6.02
CA GLY A 415 19.33 -11.31 4.85
C GLY A 415 18.68 -10.69 3.61
N ARG A 416 17.86 -9.63 3.78
CA ARG A 416 17.23 -8.90 2.67
C ARG A 416 18.26 -8.57 1.59
N ASP A 417 17.91 -8.84 0.33
CA ASP A 417 18.83 -8.67 -0.79
C ASP A 417 19.21 -7.20 -0.96
N LYS A 418 20.53 -6.93 -0.94
CA LYS A 418 21.11 -5.60 -1.10
C LYS A 418 20.84 -5.01 -2.48
N ALA A 419 20.60 -5.84 -3.50
CA ALA A 419 20.28 -5.39 -4.85
C ALA A 419 19.00 -4.52 -4.86
N LEU A 420 18.07 -4.76 -3.94
CA LEU A 420 16.82 -3.99 -3.83
C LEU A 420 17.07 -2.50 -3.57
N LEU A 421 18.18 -2.12 -2.90
CA LEU A 421 18.57 -0.72 -2.70
C LEU A 421 18.74 0.06 -4.02
N ASN A 422 19.08 -0.63 -5.11
CA ASN A 422 19.24 -0.03 -6.43
C ASN A 422 18.04 -0.28 -7.35
N LYS A 423 16.89 -0.77 -6.83
CA LYS A 423 15.69 -1.09 -7.62
C LYS A 423 15.27 0.12 -8.46
N ASP A 424 15.02 1.24 -7.82
CA ASP A 424 14.66 2.54 -8.41
C ASP A 424 15.60 3.69 -7.96
N GLY A 425 16.62 3.37 -7.18
CA GLY A 425 17.60 4.29 -6.62
C GLY A 425 19.04 4.08 -7.12
N ASP A 426 19.91 5.00 -6.69
CA ASP A 426 21.37 4.85 -6.73
C ASP A 426 21.91 4.97 -5.30
N ILE A 427 21.85 3.88 -4.55
CA ILE A 427 21.98 3.87 -3.08
C ILE A 427 23.12 2.97 -2.60
N LEU A 428 23.29 1.81 -3.24
CA LEU A 428 24.30 0.82 -2.86
C LEU A 428 25.71 1.30 -3.24
N LYS A 429 26.72 1.01 -2.41
CA LYS A 429 28.11 1.32 -2.74
C LYS A 429 28.55 0.66 -4.06
N GLY A 430 29.43 1.34 -4.79
CA GLY A 430 29.89 0.87 -6.11
C GLY A 430 30.63 -0.46 -6.08
N GLU A 431 31.22 -0.84 -4.93
CA GLU A 431 31.91 -2.12 -4.73
C GLU A 431 31.03 -3.36 -4.93
N TYR A 432 29.71 -3.22 -4.80
CA TYR A 432 28.76 -4.33 -5.00
C TYR A 432 28.41 -4.55 -6.48
N LEU A 433 28.84 -3.67 -7.39
CA LEU A 433 28.67 -3.79 -8.85
C LEU A 433 27.21 -4.03 -9.32
N ILE A 434 26.22 -3.61 -8.54
CA ILE A 434 24.80 -3.65 -8.93
C ILE A 434 24.42 -2.33 -9.63
N PRO A 435 23.93 -2.37 -10.88
CA PRO A 435 23.53 -1.18 -11.60
C PRO A 435 22.43 -0.40 -10.85
N PRO A 436 22.52 0.94 -10.76
CA PRO A 436 21.44 1.75 -10.22
C PRO A 436 20.20 1.71 -11.12
N LYS A 437 19.02 1.84 -10.51
CA LYS A 437 17.72 1.86 -11.20
C LYS A 437 17.54 0.67 -12.14
N TRP A 438 17.91 -0.52 -11.68
CA TRP A 438 17.90 -1.72 -12.53
C TRP A 438 16.49 -2.21 -12.85
N PHE A 439 15.49 -1.86 -12.04
CA PHE A 439 14.13 -2.36 -12.21
C PHE A 439 13.47 -1.77 -13.45
N GLN A 440 13.24 -2.64 -14.42
CA GLN A 440 12.51 -2.35 -15.65
C GLN A 440 11.94 -3.65 -16.21
N VAL A 441 10.86 -3.54 -16.96
CA VAL A 441 10.35 -4.67 -17.74
C VAL A 441 11.30 -4.93 -18.91
N GLU A 442 11.55 -6.20 -19.23
CA GLU A 442 12.35 -6.61 -20.38
C GLU A 442 11.90 -5.88 -21.65
N ASN A 443 12.85 -5.29 -22.39
CA ASN A 443 12.60 -4.51 -23.60
C ASN A 443 11.53 -3.40 -23.43
N LYS A 444 11.36 -2.87 -22.22
CA LYS A 444 10.29 -1.92 -21.86
C LYS A 444 8.88 -2.45 -22.20
N GLY A 445 8.68 -3.76 -22.13
CA GLY A 445 7.40 -4.42 -22.42
C GLY A 445 7.17 -4.79 -23.88
N LEU A 446 8.06 -4.39 -24.81
CA LEU A 446 7.95 -4.79 -26.21
C LEU A 446 8.16 -6.30 -26.37
N ARG A 447 7.31 -6.93 -27.16
CA ARG A 447 7.39 -8.36 -27.48
C ARG A 447 7.54 -8.56 -28.98
N LYS A 448 8.49 -9.43 -29.37
CA LYS A 448 8.70 -9.80 -30.76
C LYS A 448 7.71 -10.89 -31.17
N LYS A 449 6.82 -10.58 -32.11
CA LYS A 449 5.89 -11.54 -32.71
C LYS A 449 6.62 -12.56 -33.61
N PRO A 450 6.01 -13.72 -33.91
CA PRO A 450 6.57 -14.72 -34.83
C PRO A 450 6.90 -14.18 -36.23
N ASN A 451 6.20 -13.13 -36.68
CA ASN A 451 6.45 -12.44 -37.94
C ASN A 451 7.63 -11.45 -37.89
N GLY A 452 8.35 -11.37 -36.77
CA GLY A 452 9.52 -10.52 -36.57
C GLY A 452 9.23 -9.08 -36.14
N LYS A 453 7.96 -8.64 -36.12
CA LYS A 453 7.57 -7.29 -35.67
C LYS A 453 7.58 -7.20 -34.15
N TRP A 454 7.92 -6.02 -33.64
CA TRP A 454 7.85 -5.70 -32.22
C TRP A 454 6.59 -4.89 -31.92
N GLU A 455 5.92 -5.22 -30.83
CA GLU A 455 4.74 -4.48 -30.37
C GLU A 455 4.61 -4.53 -28.86
N LEU A 456 3.90 -3.55 -28.30
CA LEU A 456 3.41 -3.63 -26.93
C LEU A 456 2.16 -4.52 -26.93
N PRO A 457 2.11 -5.59 -26.10
CA PRO A 457 0.92 -6.40 -26.00
C PRO A 457 -0.24 -5.58 -25.43
N GLU A 458 -1.45 -5.81 -25.92
CA GLU A 458 -2.64 -5.27 -25.27
C GLU A 458 -2.78 -5.87 -23.87
N GLN A 459 -3.10 -5.01 -22.92
CA GLN A 459 -3.27 -5.40 -21.54
C GLN A 459 -4.65 -6.05 -21.37
N LYS A 460 -4.68 -7.30 -20.91
CA LYS A 460 -5.91 -8.05 -20.66
C LYS A 460 -6.31 -7.93 -19.19
N GLY A 461 -7.58 -7.65 -18.91
CA GLY A 461 -8.16 -7.79 -17.57
C GLY A 461 -7.66 -6.75 -16.55
N ILE A 462 -7.88 -5.46 -16.85
CA ILE A 462 -7.57 -4.36 -15.92
C ILE A 462 -8.68 -4.16 -14.87
N GLU A 463 -9.84 -4.79 -15.08
CA GLU A 463 -11.03 -4.61 -14.26
C GLU A 463 -11.18 -5.75 -13.24
N ASP A 464 -10.82 -5.51 -11.98
CA ASP A 464 -11.55 -6.09 -10.83
C ASP A 464 -11.68 -5.02 -9.74
N HIS A 465 -12.60 -4.07 -9.94
CA HIS A 465 -13.19 -3.28 -8.88
C HIS A 465 -14.62 -3.79 -8.63
N LEU A 466 -15.16 -3.54 -7.43
CA LEU A 466 -16.58 -3.79 -7.18
C LEU A 466 -17.41 -3.12 -8.27
N ARG A 467 -18.40 -3.84 -8.82
CA ARG A 467 -19.32 -3.25 -9.80
C ARG A 467 -20.02 -2.06 -9.15
N PRO A 468 -20.39 -1.01 -9.91
CA PRO A 468 -21.10 0.15 -9.37
C PRO A 468 -22.29 -0.21 -8.47
N GLU A 469 -23.07 -1.21 -8.86
CA GLU A 469 -24.21 -1.74 -8.09
C GLU A 469 -23.79 -2.30 -6.71
N ASP A 470 -22.67 -3.01 -6.66
CA ASP A 470 -22.14 -3.61 -5.43
C ASP A 470 -21.59 -2.51 -4.52
N VAL A 471 -20.89 -1.51 -5.07
CA VAL A 471 -20.43 -0.33 -4.32
C VAL A 471 -21.61 0.42 -3.71
N GLU A 472 -22.63 0.74 -4.51
CA GLU A 472 -23.82 1.44 -4.04
C GLU A 472 -24.56 0.64 -2.96
N LEU A 473 -24.71 -0.67 -3.12
CA LEU A 473 -25.32 -1.56 -2.13
C LEU A 473 -24.61 -1.46 -0.78
N HIS A 474 -23.28 -1.52 -0.78
CA HIS A 474 -22.49 -1.47 0.45
C HIS A 474 -22.48 -0.07 1.08
N LEU A 475 -22.40 1.00 0.29
CA LEU A 475 -22.48 2.38 0.79
C LEU A 475 -23.84 2.70 1.43
N ARG A 476 -24.95 2.24 0.82
CA ARG A 476 -26.29 2.41 1.39
C ARG A 476 -26.42 1.75 2.76
N LYS A 477 -25.79 0.58 2.97
CA LYS A 477 -25.77 -0.08 4.28
C LYS A 477 -25.04 0.74 5.35
N LEU A 478 -24.07 1.57 4.95
CA LEU A 478 -23.36 2.50 5.83
C LEU A 478 -24.12 3.82 6.07
N GLY A 479 -25.32 3.98 5.51
CA GLY A 479 -26.05 5.24 5.58
C GLY A 479 -25.40 6.39 4.80
N LEU A 480 -24.41 6.09 3.96
CA LEU A 480 -23.78 7.05 3.08
C LEU A 480 -24.69 7.25 1.86
N LYS A 481 -25.13 8.49 1.63
CA LYS A 481 -25.88 8.84 0.40
C LYS A 481 -24.92 8.81 -0.78
N VAL A 482 -25.19 7.93 -1.74
CA VAL A 482 -24.49 7.84 -3.04
C VAL A 482 -24.84 9.05 -3.90
#